data_AF-A0A3N6ZPY9-F1
#
_entry.id   AF-A0A3N6ZPY9-F1
#
_cell.length_a   1.000
_cell.length_b   1.000
_cell.length_c   1.000
_cell.angle_alpha   90.00
_cell.angle_beta   90.00
_cell.angle_gamma   90.00
#
_symmetry.space_group_name_H-M   'P 1'
#
loop_
_entity.id
_entity.type
_entity.pdbx_description
1 polymer ?
#
loop_
_entity_poly.entity_id
_entity_poly.type
_entity_poly.pdbx_seq_one_letter_code
_entity_poly.pdbx_strand_id
1 'polypeptide(L)'
;MSSIFFLLSSKPKIKIFLICLAIGIPIILISIYVVTLYETSTQFDGIANDKGGMNYYYRETSGTEKLPVPIAKVLMLPPDSKATYINVDTDPAGTLSGYLTVFSPNDFSRIKTYFKTGATVIEEQEEDIKITRNAVKMQISKEKVREEDPKQGQTKYEIRFL
;
A
#
# COMPACT_ATOMS: atom_id res chain seq x y z
N MET A 1 -34.01 10.34 30.70
CA MET A 1 -32.95 9.63 31.47
C MET A 1 -32.74 8.26 30.83
N SER A 2 -31.48 7.86 30.71
CA SER A 2 -30.94 6.93 29.71
C SER A 2 -31.49 5.49 29.77
N SER A 3 -31.86 4.96 28.59
CA SER A 3 -32.35 3.60 28.33
C SER A 3 -31.41 2.48 28.81
N ILE A 4 -30.12 2.79 28.97
CA ILE A 4 -29.11 1.86 29.49
C ILE A 4 -29.33 1.61 31.01
N PHE A 5 -29.75 2.62 31.76
CA PHE A 5 -30.05 2.46 33.19
C PHE A 5 -31.26 1.57 33.46
N PHE A 6 -32.21 1.47 32.51
CA PHE A 6 -33.34 0.54 32.62
C PHE A 6 -32.90 -0.93 32.48
N LEU A 7 -31.91 -1.23 31.63
CA LEU A 7 -31.38 -2.58 31.43
C LEU A 7 -30.45 -3.02 32.59
N LEU A 8 -29.86 -2.07 33.29
CA LEU A 8 -29.04 -2.29 34.48
C LEU A 8 -29.86 -2.35 35.79
N SER A 9 -31.19 -2.21 35.72
CA SER A 9 -32.06 -2.07 36.90
C SER A 9 -32.34 -3.37 37.66
N SER A 10 -32.12 -4.55 37.05
CA SER A 10 -32.36 -5.83 37.72
C SER A 10 -31.45 -6.95 37.21
N LYS A 11 -31.12 -7.89 38.10
CA LYS A 11 -30.28 -9.07 37.79
C LYS A 11 -30.67 -9.81 36.50
N PRO A 12 -31.96 -10.10 36.21
CA PRO A 12 -32.33 -10.77 34.95
C PRO A 12 -32.10 -9.89 33.73
N LYS A 13 -32.33 -8.58 33.82
CA LYS A 13 -32.12 -7.63 32.70
C LYS A 13 -30.63 -7.43 32.40
N ILE A 14 -29.77 -7.39 33.42
CA ILE A 14 -28.32 -7.36 33.28
C ILE A 14 -27.82 -8.62 32.58
N LYS A 15 -28.34 -9.80 32.94
CA LYS A 15 -27.95 -11.07 32.31
C LYS A 15 -28.28 -11.09 30.82
N ILE A 16 -29.46 -10.62 30.44
CA ILE A 16 -29.87 -10.50 29.03
C ILE A 16 -28.94 -9.52 28.29
N PHE A 17 -28.66 -8.36 28.89
CA PHE A 17 -27.76 -7.36 28.30
C PHE A 17 -26.34 -7.90 28.08
N LEU A 18 -25.78 -8.62 29.06
CA LEU A 18 -24.46 -9.25 28.94
C LEU A 18 -24.41 -10.35 27.88
N ILE A 19 -25.48 -11.14 27.73
CA ILE A 19 -25.59 -12.14 26.65
C ILE A 19 -25.63 -11.45 25.28
N CYS A 20 -26.40 -10.38 25.15
CA CYS A 20 -26.45 -9.59 23.91
C CYS A 20 -25.08 -9.00 23.56
N LEU A 21 -24.32 -8.50 24.53
CA LEU A 21 -22.95 -8.04 24.30
C LEU A 21 -22.00 -9.19 23.94
N ALA A 22 -22.11 -10.32 24.63
CA ALA A 22 -21.26 -11.49 24.40
C ALA A 22 -21.47 -12.12 23.02
N ILE A 23 -22.63 -11.93 22.39
CA ILE A 23 -22.91 -12.41 21.03
C ILE A 23 -22.69 -11.29 20.00
N GLY A 24 -23.18 -10.08 20.30
CA GLY A 24 -23.15 -8.95 19.38
C GLY A 24 -21.74 -8.44 19.10
N ILE A 25 -20.88 -8.33 20.13
CA ILE A 25 -19.52 -7.84 19.95
C ILE A 25 -18.70 -8.78 19.04
N PRO A 26 -18.67 -10.11 19.26
CA PRO A 26 -17.97 -11.01 18.35
C PRO A 26 -18.43 -10.92 16.91
N ILE A 27 -19.74 -10.83 16.65
CA ILE A 27 -20.28 -10.72 15.29
C ILE A 27 -19.74 -9.45 14.62
N ILE A 28 -19.78 -8.30 15.31
CA ILE A 28 -19.26 -7.03 14.78
C ILE A 28 -17.77 -7.13 14.48
N LEU A 29 -16.97 -7.71 15.40
CA LEU A 29 -15.53 -7.87 15.20
C LEU A 29 -15.21 -8.78 14.01
N ILE A 30 -15.94 -9.89 13.85
CA ILE A 30 -15.78 -10.80 12.71
C ILE A 30 -16.16 -10.08 11.40
N SER A 31 -17.27 -9.35 11.38
CA SER A 31 -17.69 -8.60 10.19
C SER A 31 -16.65 -7.55 9.79
N ILE A 32 -16.11 -6.79 10.75
CA ILE A 32 -15.04 -5.82 10.49
C ILE A 32 -13.83 -6.56 9.89
N TYR A 33 -13.40 -7.66 10.50
CA TYR A 33 -12.26 -8.43 10.00
C TYR A 33 -12.46 -8.93 8.56
N VAL A 34 -13.63 -9.47 8.24
CA VAL A 34 -13.95 -9.97 6.90
C VAL A 34 -13.96 -8.83 5.86
N VAL A 35 -14.56 -7.68 6.19
CA VAL A 35 -14.57 -6.51 5.31
C VAL A 35 -13.15 -6.00 5.06
N THR A 36 -12.35 -5.86 6.12
CA THR A 36 -10.95 -5.43 6.00
C THR A 36 -10.12 -6.39 5.15
N LEU A 37 -10.32 -7.71 5.30
CA LEU A 37 -9.65 -8.69 4.45
C LEU A 37 -10.05 -8.53 2.97
N TYR A 38 -11.33 -8.36 2.69
CA TYR A 38 -11.83 -8.21 1.33
C TYR A 38 -11.34 -6.91 0.67
N GLU A 39 -11.37 -5.79 1.38
CA GLU A 39 -10.83 -4.51 0.89
C GLU A 39 -9.32 -4.61 0.62
N THR A 40 -8.58 -5.27 1.51
CA THR A 40 -7.14 -5.48 1.32
C THR A 40 -6.85 -6.38 0.11
N SER A 41 -7.60 -7.46 -0.10
CA SER A 41 -7.41 -8.34 -1.26
C SER A 41 -7.75 -7.65 -2.58
N THR A 42 -8.89 -6.95 -2.63
CA THR A 42 -9.34 -6.28 -3.86
C THR A 42 -8.42 -5.15 -4.30
N GLN A 43 -7.84 -4.42 -3.36
CA GLN A 43 -6.83 -3.39 -3.64
C GLN A 43 -5.54 -3.98 -4.26
N PHE A 44 -5.14 -5.17 -3.83
CA PHE A 44 -3.97 -5.88 -4.36
C PHE A 44 -4.21 -6.58 -5.70
N ASP A 45 -5.42 -7.13 -5.89
CA ASP A 45 -5.83 -7.81 -7.12
C ASP A 45 -6.16 -6.83 -8.25
N GLY A 46 -6.42 -5.56 -7.89
CA GLY A 46 -6.72 -4.47 -8.79
C GLY A 46 -8.20 -4.37 -9.15
N ILE A 47 -8.62 -3.18 -9.58
CA ILE A 47 -9.99 -2.87 -9.98
C ILE A 47 -9.97 -2.51 -11.47
N ALA A 48 -10.92 -3.00 -12.27
CA ALA A 48 -10.99 -2.64 -13.69
C ALA A 48 -11.06 -1.11 -13.88
N ASN A 49 -10.27 -0.58 -14.82
CA ASN A 49 -10.24 0.86 -15.13
C ASN A 49 -10.96 1.18 -16.46
N ASP A 50 -11.15 2.47 -16.72
CA ASP A 50 -11.81 3.01 -17.92
C ASP A 50 -11.01 2.79 -19.22
N LYS A 51 -9.73 2.46 -19.11
CA LYS A 51 -8.83 2.14 -20.23
C LYS A 51 -8.91 0.67 -20.66
N GLY A 52 -9.69 -0.16 -19.96
CA GLY A 52 -9.84 -1.59 -20.24
C GLY A 52 -8.74 -2.47 -19.63
N GLY A 53 -7.93 -1.94 -18.73
CA GLY A 53 -6.99 -2.69 -17.89
C GLY A 53 -7.37 -2.62 -16.41
N MET A 54 -6.39 -2.56 -15.52
CA MET A 54 -6.58 -2.62 -14.06
C MET A 54 -5.91 -1.43 -13.37
N ASN A 55 -6.57 -0.85 -12.37
CA ASN A 55 -5.99 0.07 -11.41
C ASN A 55 -5.59 -0.69 -10.14
N TYR A 56 -4.35 -0.50 -9.71
CA TYR A 56 -3.81 -1.00 -8.46
C TYR A 56 -3.60 0.16 -7.50
N TYR A 57 -4.35 0.15 -6.41
CA TYR A 57 -4.32 1.18 -5.39
C TYR A 57 -3.98 0.59 -4.03
N TYR A 58 -3.00 1.16 -3.35
CA TYR A 58 -2.67 0.84 -1.96
C TYR A 58 -2.26 2.11 -1.23
N ARG A 59 -2.79 2.32 -0.02
CA ARG A 59 -2.37 3.44 0.82
C ARG A 59 -2.47 3.09 2.29
N GLU A 60 -1.33 2.79 2.91
CA GLU A 60 -1.27 2.43 4.32
C GLU A 60 0.03 2.93 4.95
N THR A 61 -0.06 3.39 6.20
CA THR A 61 1.08 3.90 6.97
C THR A 61 2.07 2.81 7.39
N SER A 62 1.58 1.58 7.57
CA SER A 62 2.41 0.41 7.89
C SER A 62 3.39 0.09 6.74
N GLY A 63 2.94 0.31 5.50
CA GLY A 63 3.63 0.00 4.26
C GLY A 63 3.63 -1.49 3.94
N THR A 64 3.82 -1.82 2.67
CA THR A 64 3.89 -3.19 2.14
C THR A 64 5.21 -3.45 1.43
N GLU A 65 5.71 -4.68 1.59
CA GLU A 65 6.81 -5.24 0.78
C GLU A 65 6.26 -5.99 -0.44
N LYS A 66 5.01 -6.45 -0.36
CA LYS A 66 4.32 -7.11 -1.47
C LYS A 66 3.85 -6.05 -2.44
N LEU A 67 4.13 -6.27 -3.73
CA LEU A 67 3.61 -5.47 -4.84
C LEU A 67 2.59 -6.30 -5.64
N PRO A 68 1.58 -5.66 -6.24
CA PRO A 68 0.71 -6.30 -7.22
C PRO A 68 1.49 -7.05 -8.31
N VAL A 69 0.95 -8.18 -8.77
CA VAL A 69 1.65 -9.11 -9.67
C VAL A 69 2.26 -8.45 -10.91
N PRO A 70 1.55 -7.55 -11.65
CA PRO A 70 2.13 -6.90 -12.82
C PRO A 70 3.34 -6.02 -12.48
N ILE A 71 3.30 -5.36 -11.33
CA ILE A 71 4.38 -4.50 -10.83
C ILE A 71 5.57 -5.37 -10.39
N ALA A 72 5.31 -6.44 -9.63
CA ALA A 72 6.34 -7.35 -9.11
C ALA A 72 7.15 -8.06 -10.20
N LYS A 73 6.61 -8.20 -11.43
CA LYS A 73 7.32 -8.79 -12.59
C LYS A 73 8.45 -7.90 -13.13
N VAL A 74 8.38 -6.59 -12.91
CA VAL A 74 9.34 -5.62 -13.45
C VAL A 74 10.11 -4.89 -12.35
N LEU A 75 9.50 -4.77 -11.18
CA LEU A 75 10.02 -4.02 -10.06
C LEU A 75 10.22 -4.95 -8.86
N MET A 76 11.45 -4.97 -8.36
CA MET A 76 11.78 -5.45 -7.03
C MET A 76 12.24 -4.26 -6.22
N LEU A 77 11.71 -4.11 -5.01
CA LEU A 77 12.18 -3.07 -4.09
C LEU A 77 13.54 -3.49 -3.48
N PRO A 78 14.38 -2.52 -3.09
CA PRO A 78 15.53 -2.80 -2.24
C PRO A 78 15.11 -3.51 -0.94
N PRO A 79 15.99 -4.31 -0.32
CA PRO A 79 15.72 -4.92 0.98
C PRO A 79 15.30 -3.89 2.02
N ASP A 80 14.38 -4.28 2.89
CA ASP A 80 13.80 -3.46 3.98
C ASP A 80 13.05 -2.19 3.52
N SER A 81 12.84 -2.00 2.21
CA SER A 81 12.00 -0.93 1.67
C SER A 81 10.53 -1.30 1.73
N LYS A 82 9.68 -0.31 2.07
CA LYS A 82 8.22 -0.48 2.13
C LYS A 82 7.51 0.55 1.27
N ALA A 83 6.65 0.08 0.37
CA ALA A 83 5.74 0.94 -0.38
C ALA A 83 4.58 1.34 0.52
N THR A 84 4.36 2.64 0.72
CA THR A 84 3.24 3.16 1.52
C THR A 84 2.11 3.70 0.66
N TYR A 85 2.40 3.92 -0.62
CA TYR A 85 1.44 4.36 -1.61
C TYR A 85 1.73 3.68 -2.94
N ILE A 86 0.70 3.10 -3.56
CA ILE A 86 0.74 2.53 -4.92
C ILE A 86 -0.48 3.10 -5.65
N ASN A 87 -0.24 3.69 -6.81
CA ASN A 87 -1.29 4.11 -7.74
C ASN A 87 -0.78 3.86 -9.15
N VAL A 88 -1.05 2.66 -9.64
CA VAL A 88 -0.51 2.17 -10.91
C VAL A 88 -1.65 1.58 -11.73
N ASP A 89 -1.75 1.99 -12.97
CA ASP A 89 -2.68 1.44 -13.95
C ASP A 89 -1.96 0.49 -14.90
N THR A 90 -2.65 -0.55 -15.34
CA THR A 90 -2.36 -1.26 -16.59
C THR A 90 -3.37 -0.89 -17.67
N ASP A 91 -2.92 -0.90 -18.92
CA ASP A 91 -3.78 -0.90 -20.11
C ASP A 91 -4.10 -2.35 -20.55
N PRO A 92 -4.92 -2.56 -21.61
CA PRO A 92 -5.23 -3.91 -22.12
C PRO A 92 -4.01 -4.69 -22.64
N ALA A 93 -2.91 -4.00 -22.99
CA ALA A 93 -1.66 -4.61 -23.40
C ALA A 93 -0.75 -4.95 -22.21
N GLY A 94 -1.13 -4.55 -20.99
CA GLY A 94 -0.35 -4.74 -19.77
C GLY A 94 0.72 -3.67 -19.54
N THR A 95 0.68 -2.55 -20.27
CA THR A 95 1.60 -1.42 -20.08
C THR A 95 1.32 -0.75 -18.75
N LEU A 96 2.35 -0.60 -17.92
CA LEU A 96 2.26 0.04 -16.61
C LEU A 96 2.36 1.56 -16.75
N SER A 97 1.52 2.29 -16.02
CA SER A 97 1.59 3.74 -15.87
C SER A 97 1.25 4.14 -14.43
N GLY A 98 1.72 5.31 -13.99
CA GLY A 98 1.51 5.78 -12.62
C GLY A 98 2.75 5.66 -11.76
N TYR A 99 2.59 5.58 -10.45
CA TYR A 99 3.71 5.69 -9.51
C TYR A 99 3.46 4.99 -8.17
N LEU A 100 4.53 4.84 -7.42
CA LEU A 100 4.52 4.34 -6.06
C LEU A 100 5.52 5.09 -5.18
N THR A 101 5.13 5.33 -3.93
CA THR A 101 5.97 6.00 -2.92
C THR A 101 6.50 4.97 -1.96
N VAL A 102 7.82 4.98 -1.78
CA VAL A 102 8.55 3.98 -1.01
C VAL A 102 9.45 4.67 0.01
N PHE A 103 9.55 4.05 1.18
CA PHE A 103 10.50 4.42 2.22
C PHE A 103 11.52 3.31 2.42
N SER A 104 12.78 3.68 2.57
CA SER A 104 13.88 2.74 2.80
C SER A 104 14.81 3.23 3.92
N PRO A 105 15.37 2.34 4.73
CA PRO A 105 16.46 2.70 5.65
C PRO A 105 17.78 3.01 4.93
N ASN A 106 17.90 2.65 3.64
CA ASN A 106 19.10 2.90 2.86
C ASN A 106 19.14 4.36 2.37
N ASP A 107 20.35 4.86 2.12
CA ASP A 107 20.54 6.13 1.43
C ASP A 107 20.15 6.02 -0.05
N PHE A 108 19.92 7.18 -0.69
CA PHE A 108 19.51 7.19 -2.09
C PHE A 108 20.59 6.65 -3.04
N SER A 109 21.87 6.78 -2.69
CA SER A 109 22.97 6.24 -3.48
C SER A 109 22.93 4.71 -3.57
N ARG A 110 22.68 4.02 -2.46
CA ARG A 110 22.48 2.56 -2.43
C ARG A 110 21.21 2.16 -3.18
N ILE A 111 20.13 2.92 -3.04
CA ILE A 111 18.88 2.68 -3.78
C ILE A 111 19.12 2.74 -5.29
N LYS A 112 19.81 3.78 -5.78
CA LYS A 112 20.19 3.88 -7.20
C LYS A 112 21.04 2.68 -7.64
N THR A 113 22.04 2.31 -6.85
CA THR A 113 22.92 1.16 -7.15
C THR A 113 22.12 -0.15 -7.27
N TYR A 114 21.16 -0.37 -6.39
CA TYR A 114 20.25 -1.51 -6.47
C TYR A 114 19.44 -1.51 -7.77
N PHE A 115 18.85 -0.37 -8.13
CA PHE A 115 18.05 -0.25 -9.36
C PHE A 115 18.86 -0.38 -10.64
N LYS A 116 20.15 -0.02 -10.63
CA LYS A 116 21.07 -0.25 -11.75
C LYS A 116 21.36 -1.72 -12.01
N THR A 117 21.21 -2.59 -11.02
CA THR A 117 21.50 -4.02 -11.18
C THR A 117 20.49 -4.65 -12.16
N GLY A 118 20.97 -5.17 -13.29
CA GLY A 118 20.12 -5.79 -14.31
C GLY A 118 19.18 -4.83 -15.05
N ALA A 119 19.49 -3.54 -15.07
CA ALA A 119 18.75 -2.53 -15.82
C ALA A 119 19.68 -1.69 -16.69
N THR A 120 19.14 -1.12 -17.77
CA THR A 120 19.88 -0.16 -18.61
C THR A 120 19.63 1.24 -18.08
N VAL A 121 20.68 1.97 -17.71
CA VAL A 121 20.58 3.37 -17.27
C VAL A 121 20.39 4.27 -18.49
N ILE A 122 19.36 5.10 -18.45
CA ILE A 122 19.05 6.11 -19.48
C ILE A 122 19.66 7.45 -19.08
N GLU A 123 19.44 7.84 -17.82
CA GLU A 123 19.86 9.12 -17.24
C GLU A 123 20.10 8.92 -15.74
N GLU A 124 21.13 9.55 -15.18
CA GLU A 124 21.40 9.54 -13.74
C GLU A 124 21.77 10.95 -13.28
N GLN A 125 21.08 11.41 -12.23
CA GLN A 125 21.34 12.67 -11.53
C GLN A 125 21.55 12.37 -10.03
N GLU A 126 21.79 13.42 -9.23
CA GLU A 126 22.01 13.25 -7.79
C GLU A 126 20.79 12.66 -7.09
N GLU A 127 19.62 13.23 -7.33
CA GLU A 127 18.34 12.88 -6.70
C GLU A 127 17.39 12.12 -7.66
N ASP A 128 17.87 11.67 -8.82
CA ASP A 128 17.06 11.00 -9.82
C ASP A 128 17.84 9.93 -10.60
N ILE A 129 17.16 8.87 -11.04
CA ILE A 129 17.68 7.93 -12.03
C ILE A 129 16.55 7.42 -12.93
N LYS A 130 16.78 7.40 -14.24
CA LYS A 130 15.90 6.77 -15.23
C LYS A 130 16.54 5.50 -15.75
N ILE A 131 15.78 4.42 -15.73
CA ILE A 131 16.23 3.10 -16.17
C ILE A 131 15.21 2.44 -17.10
N THR A 132 15.68 1.47 -17.87
CA THR A 132 14.83 0.49 -18.55
C THR A 132 15.12 -0.90 -17.99
N ARG A 133 14.06 -1.63 -17.59
CA ARG A 133 14.15 -3.04 -17.17
C ARG A 133 12.97 -3.79 -17.76
N ASN A 134 13.21 -4.95 -18.37
CA ASN A 134 12.18 -5.77 -19.01
C ASN A 134 11.29 -4.95 -20.00
N ALA A 135 11.92 -4.09 -20.81
CA ALA A 135 11.26 -3.14 -21.74
C ALA A 135 10.36 -2.07 -21.09
N VAL A 136 10.30 -1.97 -19.76
CA VAL A 136 9.59 -0.92 -19.03
C VAL A 136 10.55 0.18 -18.64
N LYS A 137 10.19 1.43 -18.96
CA LYS A 137 10.93 2.62 -18.53
C LYS A 137 10.41 3.07 -17.16
N MET A 138 11.33 3.35 -16.25
CA MET A 138 11.02 3.81 -14.91
C MET A 138 11.91 4.97 -14.52
N GLN A 139 11.36 5.92 -13.78
CA GLN A 139 12.10 6.98 -13.12
C GLN A 139 12.03 6.75 -11.61
N ILE A 140 13.17 6.83 -10.93
CA ILE A 140 13.29 6.71 -9.49
C ILE A 140 13.82 8.05 -8.97
N SER A 141 12.99 8.79 -8.23
CA SER A 141 13.29 10.14 -7.77
C SER A 141 13.27 10.19 -6.25
N LYS A 142 14.28 10.80 -5.65
CA LYS A 142 14.32 11.04 -4.21
C LYS A 142 13.33 12.14 -3.86
N GLU A 143 12.54 11.90 -2.83
CA GLU A 143 11.53 12.84 -2.37
C GLU A 143 11.89 13.40 -0.99
N LYS A 144 11.41 14.61 -0.71
CA LYS A 144 11.53 15.18 0.64
C LYS A 144 10.58 14.46 1.60
N VAL A 145 11.14 13.99 2.72
CA VAL A 145 10.35 13.51 3.86
C VAL A 145 9.64 14.72 4.48
N ARG A 146 8.33 14.60 4.66
CA ARG A 146 7.48 15.61 5.29
C ARG A 146 7.10 15.17 6.71
N GLU A 147 6.63 16.09 7.54
CA GLU A 147 6.29 15.80 8.94
C GLU A 147 5.16 14.77 9.04
N GLU A 148 4.22 14.79 8.10
CA GLU A 148 3.10 13.87 8.02
C GLU A 148 3.44 12.48 7.44
N ASP A 149 4.67 12.28 6.96
CA ASP A 149 5.06 11.01 6.37
C ASP A 149 5.14 9.89 7.43
N PRO A 150 4.72 8.66 7.10
CA PRO A 150 4.60 7.56 8.05
C PRO A 150 5.93 7.00 8.57
N LYS A 151 7.05 7.31 7.90
CA LYS A 151 8.37 6.76 8.20
C LYS A 151 9.40 7.91 8.29
N GLN A 152 9.47 8.52 9.46
CA GLN A 152 10.46 9.56 9.75
C GLN A 152 11.89 8.99 9.77
N GLY A 153 12.86 9.78 9.30
CA GLY A 153 14.28 9.40 9.27
C GLY A 153 14.67 8.35 8.21
N GLN A 154 13.75 7.94 7.34
CA GLN A 154 14.01 7.05 6.22
C GLN A 154 14.12 7.83 4.91
N THR A 155 14.83 7.28 3.92
CA THR A 155 14.85 7.86 2.57
C THR A 155 13.51 7.59 1.90
N LYS A 156 12.82 8.66 1.53
CA LYS A 156 11.61 8.62 0.70
C LYS A 156 11.99 8.75 -0.77
N TYR A 157 11.39 7.93 -1.62
CA TYR A 157 11.54 8.03 -3.06
C TYR A 157 10.27 7.58 -3.80
N GLU A 158 10.07 8.14 -4.97
CA GLU A 158 9.01 7.75 -5.89
C GLU A 158 9.59 6.89 -7.01
N ILE A 159 8.83 5.88 -7.44
CA ILE A 159 9.07 5.16 -8.68
C ILE A 159 7.90 5.43 -9.62
N ARG A 160 8.19 6.00 -10.78
CA ARG A 160 7.20 6.32 -11.81
C ARG A 160 7.42 5.47 -13.05
N PHE A 161 6.35 4.86 -13.54
CA PHE A 161 6.34 4.14 -14.82
C PHE A 161 6.09 5.15 -15.96
N LEU A 162 6.97 5.14 -16.97
CA LEU A 162 7.02 6.11 -18.07
C LEU A 162 6.48 5.53 -19.38
#